data_AF-A0A7W1Q5I1-F1
#
_entry.id   AF-A0A7W1Q5I1-F1
#
_cell.length_a   1.000
_cell.length_b   1.000
_cell.length_c   1.000
_cell.angle_alpha   90.00
_cell.angle_beta   90.00
_cell.angle_gamma   90.00
#
_symmetry.space_group_name_H-M   'P 1'
#
loop_
_entity.id
_entity.type
_entity.pdbx_description
1 polymer ?
#
loop_
_entity_poly.entity_id
_entity_poly.type
_entity_poly.pdbx_seq_one_letter_code
_entity_poly.pdbx_strand_id
1 'polypeptide(L)'
;MAAHRPLQAKRAANYRCDGADPANPFAIQRFRALGYEVTTDVFEVQLPGLPSASVALPLAAALRDALARKLGVEDAEMGMTATQTMGEDGMGCWSILIYDKAPGGAGFSVAAGNHVEDLLKDAVAILDCPNGAICKTGCPECVMCRDLESHESQIDRIGAFRLAKSLVRQLGLPSELAIFGAGTRAESQPLADAILREMEQRPDAELVLWLLGNSSDWDLNRWTALRIAQRLAARERRIRIILDESTLNDLDLAGRIELYGLAIKTGCILEGAPSLPLVKNHQVLAWVGEGDKGLAWAHRDKTAGIGNASWGGSGKELLVRGDFKIVGVRSQLVDPTKFLMSPERTTLIYVTTQLDGDIEAFGAAFWSLVAKNAPSIGRRASATTALRSIGYSDRYLNSPLPVRLLREVLTKAPGIDAATIVRLTTGDAVSGILHSSPTLLKHDWRLNAHRDVVLQDVFAADFGSRFCLIKRPKHQVTHGRTLRLEYVDGVVSVLLDQGFGYWVPQRPIRFDFSAGGVDQVRDLRRVRFFVEPGQSNASWICVNEES
;
A
#
# COMPACT_ATOMS: atom_id res chain seq x y z
N MET A 1 4.98 21.61 -53.02
CA MET A 1 3.98 21.61 -51.92
C MET A 1 2.51 21.63 -52.38
N ALA A 2 2.22 21.88 -53.67
CA ALA A 2 0.86 22.15 -54.17
C ALA A 2 -0.16 20.97 -54.18
N ALA A 3 0.20 19.79 -53.65
CA ALA A 3 -0.60 18.57 -53.75
C ALA A 3 -1.02 17.93 -52.41
N HIS A 4 -0.73 18.57 -51.26
CA HIS A 4 -1.15 18.02 -49.96
C HIS A 4 -2.66 18.22 -49.73
N ARG A 5 -3.40 17.11 -49.63
CA ARG A 5 -4.85 17.09 -49.42
C ARG A 5 -5.18 17.06 -47.92
N PRO A 6 -6.31 17.65 -47.49
CA PRO A 6 -6.73 17.59 -46.09
C PRO A 6 -7.16 16.16 -45.71
N LEU A 7 -6.94 15.77 -44.45
CA LEU A 7 -7.38 14.49 -43.88
C LEU A 7 -8.91 14.37 -43.80
N GLN A 8 -9.61 15.49 -43.64
CA GLN A 8 -11.06 15.60 -43.76
C GLN A 8 -11.41 16.85 -44.59
N ALA A 9 -12.16 16.67 -45.68
CA ALA A 9 -12.65 17.79 -46.49
C ALA A 9 -14.10 18.11 -46.10
N LYS A 10 -14.41 19.38 -45.80
CA LYS A 10 -15.81 19.84 -45.73
C LYS A 10 -16.40 19.80 -47.14
N ARG A 11 -17.65 19.34 -47.28
CA ARG A 11 -18.35 19.34 -48.58
C ARG A 11 -18.32 20.76 -49.16
N ALA A 12 -17.84 20.88 -50.41
CA ALA A 12 -17.68 22.10 -51.20
C ALA A 12 -16.45 23.01 -50.92
N ALA A 13 -15.39 22.53 -50.26
CA ALA A 13 -14.11 23.25 -50.20
C ALA A 13 -13.10 22.71 -51.24
N ASN A 14 -12.29 23.60 -51.81
CA ASN A 14 -11.15 23.25 -52.66
C ASN A 14 -10.30 22.15 -52.00
N TYR A 15 -9.91 21.10 -52.74
CA TYR A 15 -9.15 19.93 -52.26
C TYR A 15 -7.69 20.24 -51.85
N ARG A 16 -7.41 21.45 -51.36
CA ARG A 16 -6.11 21.85 -50.83
C ARG A 16 -6.20 21.97 -49.32
N CYS A 17 -5.19 21.42 -48.64
CA CYS A 17 -5.01 21.62 -47.21
C CYS A 17 -4.67 23.10 -46.94
N ASP A 18 -5.35 23.76 -46.02
CA ASP A 18 -5.07 25.16 -45.66
C ASP A 18 -3.63 25.35 -45.13
N GLY A 19 -3.06 24.32 -44.51
CA GLY A 19 -1.65 24.30 -44.11
C GLY A 19 -0.66 24.24 -45.27
N ALA A 20 -1.12 24.02 -46.52
CA ALA A 20 -0.30 24.04 -47.72
C ALA A 20 -0.17 25.44 -48.36
N ASP A 21 -0.78 26.46 -47.74
CA ASP A 21 -0.58 27.86 -48.12
C ASP A 21 0.91 28.25 -47.93
N PRO A 22 1.59 28.77 -48.98
CA PRO A 22 2.95 29.28 -48.86
C PRO A 22 3.16 30.34 -47.76
N ALA A 23 2.09 31.03 -47.35
CA ALA A 23 2.12 31.98 -46.24
C ALA A 23 2.31 31.31 -44.86
N ASN A 24 2.09 29.99 -44.74
CA ASN A 24 2.16 29.25 -43.47
C ASN A 24 3.15 28.05 -43.55
N PRO A 25 4.46 28.29 -43.79
CA PRO A 25 5.43 27.23 -44.02
C PRO A 25 5.63 26.27 -42.82
N PHE A 26 5.17 26.67 -41.62
CA PHE A 26 5.27 25.88 -40.39
C PHE A 26 4.06 24.98 -40.11
N ALA A 27 2.97 25.13 -40.87
CA ALA A 27 1.70 24.44 -40.61
C ALA A 27 1.75 22.94 -40.93
N ILE A 28 2.60 22.52 -41.89
CA ILE A 28 2.81 21.11 -42.21
C ILE A 28 4.12 20.64 -41.57
N GLN A 29 3.99 19.99 -40.42
CA GLN A 29 5.12 19.34 -39.76
C GLN A 29 5.29 17.92 -40.32
N ARG A 30 6.44 17.63 -40.94
CA ARG A 30 6.79 16.30 -41.46
C ARG A 30 7.70 15.57 -40.49
N PHE A 31 7.74 14.25 -40.59
CA PHE A 31 8.60 13.40 -39.76
C PHE A 31 8.35 13.54 -38.25
N ARG A 32 7.11 13.86 -37.87
CA ARG A 32 6.68 13.84 -36.48
C ARG A 32 6.22 12.43 -36.13
N ALA A 33 6.83 11.82 -35.12
CA ALA A 33 6.25 10.67 -34.45
C ALA A 33 5.12 11.17 -33.54
N LEU A 34 3.89 10.76 -33.81
CA LEU A 34 2.78 10.97 -32.89
C LEU A 34 2.81 9.80 -31.91
N GLY A 35 3.22 10.07 -30.67
CA GLY A 35 3.10 9.14 -29.56
C GLY A 35 1.83 9.43 -28.79
N TYR A 36 1.15 8.40 -28.34
CA TYR A 36 0.15 8.49 -27.29
C TYR A 36 0.48 7.43 -26.25
N GLU A 37 0.31 7.77 -24.98
CA GLU A 37 0.49 6.84 -23.87
C GLU A 37 -0.88 6.28 -23.50
N VAL A 38 -0.96 4.96 -23.39
CA VAL A 38 -2.13 4.27 -22.90
C VAL A 38 -1.71 3.44 -21.71
N THR A 39 -2.50 3.53 -20.65
CA THR A 39 -2.43 2.59 -19.53
C THR A 39 -3.51 1.53 -19.74
N THR A 40 -3.16 0.27 -19.51
CA THR A 40 -4.06 -0.88 -19.61
C THR A 40 -3.70 -1.89 -18.54
N ASP A 41 -4.60 -2.82 -18.28
CA ASP A 41 -4.37 -3.90 -17.33
C ASP A 41 -3.51 -5.00 -17.97
N VAL A 42 -2.55 -5.50 -17.19
CA VAL A 42 -1.61 -6.55 -17.61
C VAL A 42 -1.64 -7.69 -16.60
N PHE A 43 -1.80 -8.90 -17.10
CA PHE A 43 -1.52 -10.12 -16.36
C PHE A 43 -0.10 -10.59 -16.68
N GLU A 44 0.72 -10.72 -15.64
CA GLU A 44 2.06 -11.29 -15.71
C GLU A 44 2.05 -12.69 -15.08
N VAL A 45 2.64 -13.66 -15.77
CA VAL A 45 2.92 -14.98 -15.22
C VAL A 45 4.38 -15.38 -15.42
N GLN A 46 5.01 -15.77 -14.31
CA GLN A 46 6.36 -16.31 -14.27
C GLN A 46 6.27 -17.82 -14.05
N LEU A 47 6.59 -18.60 -15.08
CA LEU A 47 6.53 -20.06 -15.02
C LEU A 47 7.93 -20.66 -14.84
N PRO A 48 8.10 -21.65 -13.95
CA PRO A 48 9.40 -22.27 -13.73
C PRO A 48 9.87 -22.99 -14.99
N GLY A 49 11.17 -22.84 -15.31
CA GLY A 49 11.78 -23.52 -16.45
C GLY A 49 11.49 -22.90 -17.81
N LEU A 50 10.96 -21.67 -17.88
CA LEU A 50 10.91 -20.89 -19.12
C LEU A 50 12.33 -20.49 -19.57
N PRO A 51 12.84 -21.03 -20.70
CA PRO A 51 14.25 -20.87 -21.04
C PRO A 51 14.55 -19.63 -21.89
N SER A 52 13.58 -19.17 -22.70
CA SER A 52 13.80 -18.20 -23.77
C SER A 52 12.49 -17.63 -24.31
N ALA A 53 12.57 -16.48 -24.99
CA ALA A 53 11.46 -15.92 -25.78
C ALA A 53 10.89 -16.91 -26.80
N SER A 54 11.75 -17.73 -27.43
CA SER A 54 11.34 -18.72 -28.45
C SER A 54 10.30 -19.72 -27.93
N VAL A 55 10.35 -20.05 -26.65
CA VAL A 55 9.41 -20.95 -25.97
C VAL A 55 8.30 -20.17 -25.28
N ALA A 56 8.62 -18.99 -24.70
CA ALA A 56 7.66 -18.18 -23.97
C ALA A 56 6.57 -17.58 -24.87
N LEU A 57 6.92 -17.12 -26.07
CA LEU A 57 5.98 -16.53 -27.03
C LEU A 57 4.87 -17.49 -27.50
N PRO A 58 5.16 -18.70 -28.03
CA PRO A 58 4.09 -19.63 -28.40
C PRO A 58 3.25 -20.08 -27.20
N LEU A 59 3.83 -20.16 -25.99
CA LEU A 59 3.07 -20.42 -24.78
C LEU A 59 2.15 -19.24 -24.41
N ALA A 60 2.63 -18.02 -24.57
CA ALA A 60 1.84 -16.81 -24.35
C ALA A 60 0.65 -16.72 -25.32
N ALA A 61 0.83 -17.12 -26.58
CA ALA A 61 -0.28 -17.18 -27.56
C ALA A 61 -1.32 -18.21 -27.12
N ALA A 62 -0.87 -19.42 -26.76
CA ALA A 62 -1.76 -20.47 -26.30
C ALA A 62 -2.53 -20.09 -25.02
N LEU A 63 -1.88 -19.41 -24.07
CA LEU A 63 -2.53 -18.91 -22.84
C LEU A 63 -3.56 -17.81 -23.14
N ARG A 64 -3.22 -16.84 -24.01
CA ARG A 64 -4.14 -15.80 -24.46
C ARG A 64 -5.37 -16.41 -25.15
N ASP A 65 -5.16 -17.38 -26.02
CA ASP A 65 -6.25 -18.02 -26.78
C ASP A 65 -7.13 -18.89 -25.87
N ALA A 66 -6.53 -19.60 -24.92
CA ALA A 66 -7.27 -20.31 -23.88
C ALA A 66 -8.14 -19.34 -23.07
N LEU A 67 -7.59 -18.18 -22.70
CA LEU A 67 -8.32 -17.15 -21.95
C LEU A 67 -9.46 -16.55 -22.78
N ALA A 68 -9.20 -16.20 -24.04
CA ALA A 68 -10.20 -15.66 -24.95
C ALA A 68 -11.39 -16.64 -25.10
N ARG A 69 -11.11 -17.93 -25.34
CA ARG A 69 -12.12 -18.99 -25.41
C ARG A 69 -12.90 -19.13 -24.11
N LYS A 70 -12.22 -19.06 -22.96
CA LYS A 70 -12.85 -19.20 -21.64
C LYS A 70 -13.77 -18.02 -21.30
N LEU A 71 -13.38 -16.81 -21.70
CA LEU A 71 -14.16 -15.59 -21.49
C LEU A 71 -15.24 -15.36 -22.57
N GLY A 72 -15.19 -16.10 -23.69
CA GLY A 72 -16.10 -15.92 -24.81
C GLY A 72 -15.85 -14.63 -25.60
N VAL A 73 -14.58 -14.20 -25.68
CA VAL A 73 -14.15 -13.00 -26.42
C VAL A 73 -13.21 -13.39 -27.57
N GLU A 74 -13.04 -12.48 -28.52
CA GLU A 74 -12.08 -12.66 -29.62
C GLU A 74 -10.64 -12.51 -29.10
N ASP A 75 -9.72 -13.30 -29.65
CA ASP A 75 -8.30 -13.27 -29.26
C ASP A 75 -7.65 -11.89 -29.55
N ALA A 76 -8.17 -11.18 -30.56
CA ALA A 76 -7.75 -9.86 -30.96
C ALA A 76 -7.99 -8.77 -29.90
N GLU A 77 -8.85 -9.00 -28.90
CA GLU A 77 -9.09 -8.07 -27.79
C GLU A 77 -7.91 -7.99 -26.81
N MET A 78 -7.07 -9.03 -26.79
CA MET A 78 -5.91 -9.12 -25.91
C MET A 78 -4.62 -9.19 -26.71
N GLY A 79 -3.60 -8.49 -26.23
CA GLY A 79 -2.23 -8.63 -26.68
C GLY A 79 -1.46 -9.61 -25.81
N MET A 80 -0.34 -10.08 -26.33
CA MET A 80 0.58 -10.94 -25.61
C MET A 80 2.02 -10.52 -25.89
N THR A 81 2.93 -10.80 -24.96
CA THR A 81 4.37 -10.73 -25.20
C THR A 81 5.13 -11.57 -24.18
N ALA A 82 6.43 -11.74 -24.40
CA ALA A 82 7.35 -12.33 -23.44
C ALA A 82 8.56 -11.42 -23.26
N THR A 83 8.95 -11.17 -22.01
CA THR A 83 10.08 -10.29 -21.67
C THR A 83 10.87 -10.84 -20.50
N GLN A 84 12.11 -10.39 -20.35
CA GLN A 84 12.90 -10.68 -19.16
C GLN A 84 12.51 -9.73 -18.03
N THR A 85 12.31 -10.31 -16.86
CA THR A 85 11.92 -9.62 -15.63
C THR A 85 12.75 -10.15 -14.46
N MET A 86 12.57 -9.54 -13.29
CA MET A 86 13.13 -10.07 -12.06
C MET A 86 12.11 -11.00 -11.40
N GLY A 87 12.53 -12.21 -11.09
CA GLY A 87 11.77 -13.13 -10.25
C GLY A 87 11.74 -12.70 -8.79
N GLU A 88 10.87 -13.32 -8.00
CA GLU A 88 10.79 -13.06 -6.54
C GLU A 88 12.10 -13.39 -5.79
N ASP A 89 12.91 -14.31 -6.33
CA ASP A 89 14.23 -14.67 -5.82
C ASP A 89 15.32 -13.63 -6.15
N GLY A 90 14.98 -12.57 -6.89
CA GLY A 90 15.92 -11.57 -7.36
C GLY A 90 16.84 -12.08 -8.46
N MET A 91 16.48 -13.15 -9.16
CA MET A 91 17.16 -13.64 -10.37
C MET A 91 16.39 -13.23 -11.63
N GLY A 92 17.10 -13.04 -12.74
CA GLY A 92 16.46 -12.77 -14.03
C GLY A 92 15.68 -13.99 -14.53
N CYS A 93 14.42 -13.80 -14.90
CA CYS A 93 13.57 -14.85 -15.45
C CYS A 93 12.79 -14.34 -16.69
N TRP A 94 12.09 -15.24 -17.37
CA TRP A 94 11.17 -14.89 -18.46
C TRP A 94 9.74 -14.82 -17.93
N SER A 95 9.09 -13.68 -18.18
CA SER A 95 7.67 -13.48 -17.92
C SER A 95 6.86 -13.51 -19.21
N ILE A 96 5.68 -14.11 -19.13
CA ILE A 96 4.63 -13.97 -20.13
C ILE A 96 3.69 -12.86 -19.67
N LEU A 97 3.41 -11.91 -20.58
CA LEU A 97 2.47 -10.82 -20.35
C LEU A 97 1.28 -10.98 -21.27
N ILE A 98 0.07 -10.89 -20.73
CA ILE A 98 -1.19 -10.77 -21.47
C ILE A 98 -1.80 -9.43 -21.05
N TYR A 99 -2.25 -8.62 -22.01
CA TYR A 99 -2.76 -7.28 -21.73
C TYR A 99 -3.96 -6.95 -22.60
N ASP A 100 -4.85 -6.08 -22.12
CA ASP A 100 -6.01 -5.67 -22.90
C ASP A 100 -5.58 -4.62 -23.94
N LYS A 101 -6.04 -4.75 -25.19
CA LYS A 101 -5.78 -3.75 -26.24
C LYS A 101 -6.70 -2.52 -26.11
N ALA A 102 -7.80 -2.63 -25.38
CA ALA A 102 -8.69 -1.52 -25.09
C ALA A 102 -7.98 -0.48 -24.17
N PRO A 103 -7.99 0.82 -24.53
CA PRO A 103 -7.45 1.86 -23.65
C PRO A 103 -8.16 1.90 -22.29
N GLY A 104 -7.38 1.85 -21.21
CA GLY A 104 -7.91 1.84 -19.85
C GLY A 104 -8.18 0.44 -19.26
N GLY A 105 -8.00 -0.63 -20.03
CA GLY A 105 -8.28 -2.00 -19.60
C GLY A 105 -9.75 -2.40 -19.77
N ALA A 106 -10.00 -3.57 -20.34
CA ALA A 106 -11.33 -4.19 -20.42
C ALA A 106 -11.57 -5.19 -19.27
N GLY A 107 -10.52 -5.55 -18.53
CA GLY A 107 -10.52 -6.52 -17.45
C GLY A 107 -10.35 -7.98 -17.92
N PHE A 108 -10.05 -8.23 -19.20
CA PHE A 108 -9.92 -9.60 -19.71
C PHE A 108 -8.61 -10.24 -19.26
N SER A 109 -7.49 -9.53 -19.40
CA SER A 109 -6.18 -9.99 -18.97
C SER A 109 -6.17 -10.35 -17.48
N VAL A 110 -6.74 -9.51 -16.62
CA VAL A 110 -6.79 -9.70 -15.16
C VAL A 110 -7.52 -10.99 -14.77
N ALA A 111 -8.56 -11.38 -15.54
CA ALA A 111 -9.30 -12.61 -15.28
C ALA A 111 -8.43 -13.87 -15.40
N ALA A 112 -7.31 -13.81 -16.11
CA ALA A 112 -6.38 -14.94 -16.27
C ALA A 112 -5.88 -15.49 -14.93
N GLY A 113 -5.63 -14.61 -13.95
CA GLY A 113 -5.13 -15.00 -12.63
C GLY A 113 -6.08 -15.97 -11.89
N ASN A 114 -7.38 -15.96 -12.21
CA ASN A 114 -8.38 -16.83 -11.60
C ASN A 114 -8.39 -18.25 -12.18
N HIS A 115 -7.71 -18.45 -13.31
CA HIS A 115 -7.87 -19.64 -14.14
C HIS A 115 -6.55 -20.27 -14.58
N VAL A 116 -5.42 -19.89 -13.98
CA VAL A 116 -4.07 -20.33 -14.40
C VAL A 116 -3.98 -21.84 -14.63
N GLU A 117 -4.55 -22.66 -13.73
CA GLU A 117 -4.52 -24.11 -13.88
C GLU A 117 -5.28 -24.60 -15.13
N ASP A 118 -6.50 -24.08 -15.35
CA ASP A 118 -7.31 -24.41 -16.52
C ASP A 118 -6.66 -23.89 -17.80
N LEU A 119 -6.16 -22.67 -17.77
CA LEU A 119 -5.49 -22.05 -18.91
C LEU A 119 -4.25 -22.82 -19.34
N LEU A 120 -3.47 -23.36 -18.38
CA LEU A 120 -2.33 -24.21 -18.70
C LEU A 120 -2.77 -25.54 -19.33
N LYS A 121 -3.86 -26.15 -18.86
CA LYS A 121 -4.42 -27.37 -19.47
C LYS A 121 -4.92 -27.11 -20.90
N ASP A 122 -5.63 -26.00 -21.10
CA ASP A 122 -6.16 -25.61 -22.41
C ASP A 122 -5.03 -25.18 -23.35
N ALA A 123 -3.99 -24.51 -22.84
CA ALA A 123 -2.80 -24.18 -23.61
C ALA A 123 -2.04 -25.43 -24.08
N VAL A 124 -1.99 -26.51 -23.27
CA VAL A 124 -1.47 -27.81 -23.73
C VAL A 124 -2.26 -28.33 -24.93
N ALA A 125 -3.60 -28.25 -24.87
CA ALA A 125 -4.45 -28.70 -25.98
C ALA A 125 -4.25 -27.84 -27.25
N ILE A 126 -4.11 -26.52 -27.11
CA ILE A 126 -3.83 -25.60 -28.23
C ILE A 126 -2.45 -25.87 -28.83
N LEU A 127 -1.45 -26.09 -27.99
CA LEU A 127 -0.10 -26.39 -28.42
C LEU A 127 0.02 -27.80 -29.03
N ASP A 128 -0.92 -28.72 -28.80
CA ASP A 128 -0.97 -30.04 -29.43
C ASP A 128 -1.52 -29.96 -30.87
N CYS A 129 -0.72 -29.34 -31.74
CA CYS A 129 -1.09 -29.04 -33.11
C CYS A 129 -1.51 -30.31 -33.90
N PRO A 130 -2.61 -30.26 -34.68
CA PRO A 130 -3.03 -31.37 -35.57
C PRO A 130 -1.96 -31.80 -36.58
N ASN A 131 -1.06 -30.88 -36.97
CA ASN A 131 0.08 -31.16 -37.86
C ASN A 131 1.24 -31.90 -37.14
N GLY A 132 1.06 -32.26 -35.87
CA GLY A 132 1.98 -33.07 -35.08
C GLY A 132 3.39 -32.48 -35.01
N ALA A 133 4.41 -33.32 -35.13
CA ALA A 133 5.82 -32.94 -35.00
C ALA A 133 6.37 -32.10 -36.18
N ILE A 134 5.65 -32.03 -37.30
CA ILE A 134 6.08 -31.29 -38.50
C ILE A 134 5.93 -29.77 -38.26
N CYS A 135 4.93 -29.35 -37.48
CA CYS A 135 4.74 -27.95 -37.11
C CYS A 135 5.71 -27.55 -36.00
N LYS A 136 6.89 -27.00 -36.32
CA LYS A 136 7.88 -26.60 -35.31
C LYS A 136 7.67 -25.18 -34.78
N THR A 137 7.33 -24.25 -35.67
CA THR A 137 7.23 -22.80 -35.40
C THR A 137 5.81 -22.32 -35.09
N GLY A 138 4.82 -23.22 -35.12
CA GLY A 138 3.41 -22.86 -35.03
C GLY A 138 2.76 -22.65 -36.40
N CYS A 139 1.45 -22.82 -36.47
CA CYS A 139 0.62 -22.54 -37.65
C CYS A 139 -0.69 -21.86 -37.21
N PRO A 140 -1.51 -21.34 -38.15
CA PRO A 140 -2.76 -20.66 -37.82
C PRO A 140 -3.76 -21.53 -37.04
N GLU A 141 -3.67 -22.86 -37.15
CA GLU A 141 -4.49 -23.81 -36.38
C GLU A 141 -4.07 -23.97 -34.91
N CYS A 142 -2.89 -23.49 -34.51
CA CYS A 142 -2.43 -23.63 -33.13
C CYS A 142 -2.08 -22.30 -32.45
N VAL A 143 -0.97 -21.65 -32.83
CA VAL A 143 -0.44 -20.48 -32.09
C VAL A 143 0.00 -19.35 -32.98
N MET A 144 0.00 -19.51 -34.31
CA MET A 144 0.47 -18.45 -35.20
C MET A 144 -0.61 -17.36 -35.31
N CYS A 145 -0.27 -16.16 -34.84
CA CYS A 145 -1.14 -15.00 -34.85
C CYS A 145 -0.35 -13.74 -35.23
N ARG A 146 -1.04 -12.62 -35.45
CA ARG A 146 -0.42 -11.34 -35.87
C ARG A 146 0.70 -10.88 -34.94
N ASP A 147 0.55 -11.10 -33.63
CA ASP A 147 1.53 -10.69 -32.62
C ASP A 147 2.85 -11.48 -32.75
N LEU A 148 2.82 -12.64 -33.43
CA LEU A 148 3.96 -13.54 -33.63
C LEU A 148 4.56 -13.53 -35.04
N GLU A 149 3.96 -12.84 -36.01
CA GLU A 149 4.43 -12.79 -37.40
C GLU A 149 5.89 -12.33 -37.52
N SER A 150 6.29 -11.32 -36.74
CA SER A 150 7.68 -10.82 -36.75
C SER A 150 8.70 -11.77 -36.08
N HIS A 151 8.22 -12.84 -35.45
CA HIS A 151 9.02 -13.80 -34.68
C HIS A 151 8.98 -15.21 -35.28
N GLU A 152 8.37 -15.41 -36.46
CA GLU A 152 8.08 -16.74 -37.03
C GLU A 152 9.29 -17.70 -37.05
N SER A 153 10.46 -17.20 -37.43
CA SER A 153 11.70 -17.99 -37.51
C SER A 153 12.34 -18.33 -36.16
N GLN A 154 11.86 -17.72 -35.07
CA GLN A 154 12.42 -17.84 -33.73
C GLN A 154 11.52 -18.62 -32.77
N ILE A 155 10.34 -19.06 -33.19
CA ILE A 155 9.37 -19.75 -32.33
C ILE A 155 9.66 -21.24 -32.23
N ASP A 156 9.59 -21.79 -31.02
CA ASP A 156 9.65 -23.23 -30.72
C ASP A 156 8.35 -23.70 -30.04
N ARG A 157 7.35 -24.05 -30.85
CA ARG A 157 6.07 -24.60 -30.38
C ARG A 157 6.27 -25.92 -29.65
N ILE A 158 7.20 -26.77 -30.10
CA ILE A 158 7.40 -28.09 -29.50
C ILE A 158 8.00 -27.95 -28.09
N GLY A 159 8.95 -27.03 -27.92
CA GLY A 159 9.50 -26.65 -26.62
C GLY A 159 8.40 -26.14 -25.68
N ALA A 160 7.53 -25.25 -26.16
CA ALA A 160 6.40 -24.74 -25.39
C ALA A 160 5.40 -25.84 -24.99
N PHE A 161 5.05 -26.74 -25.92
CA PHE A 161 4.18 -27.88 -25.64
C PHE A 161 4.78 -28.80 -24.55
N ARG A 162 6.08 -29.13 -24.65
CA ARG A 162 6.76 -29.96 -23.65
C ARG A 162 6.78 -29.29 -22.28
N LEU A 163 7.06 -27.99 -22.23
CA LEU A 163 7.06 -27.22 -20.99
C LEU A 163 5.66 -27.17 -20.38
N ALA A 164 4.64 -26.77 -21.13
CA ALA A 164 3.26 -26.72 -20.67
C ALA A 164 2.78 -28.09 -20.13
N LYS A 165 3.10 -29.18 -20.83
CA LYS A 165 2.77 -30.55 -20.40
C LYS A 165 3.55 -30.97 -19.14
N SER A 166 4.75 -30.44 -18.92
CA SER A 166 5.50 -30.65 -17.68
C SER A 166 4.87 -29.88 -16.54
N LEU A 167 4.53 -28.60 -16.76
CA LEU A 167 3.88 -27.73 -15.78
C LEU A 167 2.54 -28.32 -15.33
N VAL A 168 1.67 -28.73 -16.26
CA VAL A 168 0.38 -29.37 -15.93
C VAL A 168 0.54 -30.63 -15.08
N ARG A 169 1.59 -31.43 -15.31
CA ARG A 169 1.89 -32.59 -14.47
C ARG A 169 2.34 -32.20 -13.06
N GLN A 170 2.99 -31.04 -12.92
CA GLN A 170 3.43 -30.49 -11.63
C GLN A 170 2.32 -29.74 -10.89
N LEU A 171 1.26 -29.29 -11.57
CA LEU A 171 0.10 -28.62 -10.94
C LEU A 171 -0.69 -29.52 -9.99
N GLY A 172 -0.54 -30.84 -10.12
CA GLY A 172 -1.14 -31.78 -9.17
C GLY A 172 -0.60 -31.55 -7.77
N LEU A 173 -1.46 -31.08 -6.86
CA LEU A 173 -1.09 -30.82 -5.48
C LEU A 173 -0.64 -32.14 -4.80
N PRO A 174 0.61 -32.23 -4.30
CA PRO A 174 1.06 -33.38 -3.52
C PRO A 174 0.08 -33.71 -2.39
N SER A 175 -0.12 -34.99 -2.09
CA SER A 175 -1.09 -35.43 -1.07
C SER A 175 -0.80 -34.86 0.33
N GLU A 176 0.46 -34.62 0.63
CA GLU A 176 0.96 -33.95 1.83
C GLU A 176 0.54 -32.46 1.92
N LEU A 177 0.25 -31.81 0.79
CA LEU A 177 -0.27 -30.45 0.71
C LEU A 177 -1.81 -30.41 0.62
N ALA A 178 -2.49 -31.56 0.50
CA ALA A 178 -3.96 -31.67 0.54
C ALA A 178 -4.50 -31.56 1.99
N ILE A 179 -4.19 -30.44 2.64
CA ILE A 179 -4.43 -30.24 4.07
C ILE A 179 -5.92 -30.04 4.42
N PHE A 180 -6.70 -29.45 3.51
CA PHE A 180 -8.15 -29.24 3.63
C PHE A 180 -8.97 -30.38 2.98
N GLY A 181 -8.32 -31.51 2.66
CA GLY A 181 -8.95 -32.65 1.97
C GLY A 181 -8.87 -32.57 0.45
N ALA A 182 -9.71 -33.33 -0.26
CA ALA A 182 -9.65 -33.48 -1.72
C ALA A 182 -9.93 -32.17 -2.50
N GLY A 183 -10.62 -31.21 -1.86
CA GLY A 183 -10.86 -29.87 -2.41
C GLY A 183 -9.67 -28.93 -2.32
N THR A 184 -8.55 -29.33 -1.69
CA THR A 184 -7.39 -28.44 -1.55
C THR A 184 -6.79 -28.12 -2.92
N ARG A 185 -6.41 -26.87 -3.11
CA ARG A 185 -5.73 -26.36 -4.32
C ARG A 185 -4.55 -25.48 -3.92
N ALA A 186 -3.53 -25.39 -4.77
CA ALA A 186 -2.57 -24.30 -4.67
C ALA A 186 -3.27 -22.98 -5.01
N GLU A 187 -2.92 -21.90 -4.32
CA GLU A 187 -3.33 -20.54 -4.69
C GLU A 187 -2.26 -19.95 -5.61
N SER A 188 -2.67 -19.52 -6.80
CA SER A 188 -1.79 -18.99 -7.83
C SER A 188 -1.65 -17.47 -7.79
N GLN A 189 -2.45 -16.78 -6.98
CA GLN A 189 -2.40 -15.35 -6.79
C GLN A 189 -1.75 -14.99 -5.45
N PRO A 190 -1.19 -13.77 -5.32
CA PRO A 190 -0.89 -13.21 -4.00
C PRO A 190 -2.12 -13.32 -3.10
N LEU A 191 -1.90 -13.68 -1.82
CA LEU A 191 -2.98 -13.90 -0.84
C LEU A 191 -3.97 -12.72 -0.79
N ALA A 192 -3.46 -11.50 -0.97
CA ALA A 192 -4.28 -10.30 -0.96
C ALA A 192 -5.35 -10.28 -2.06
N ASP A 193 -4.95 -10.63 -3.28
CA ASP A 193 -5.83 -10.64 -4.45
C ASP A 193 -6.81 -11.81 -4.37
N ALA A 194 -6.34 -12.96 -3.89
CA ALA A 194 -7.17 -14.13 -3.64
C ALA A 194 -8.32 -13.86 -2.67
N ILE A 195 -8.06 -13.13 -1.58
CA ILE A 195 -9.09 -12.73 -0.61
C ILE A 195 -10.11 -11.78 -1.25
N LEU A 196 -9.63 -10.75 -1.97
CA LEU A 196 -10.51 -9.80 -2.65
C LEU A 196 -11.44 -10.50 -3.64
N ARG A 197 -10.91 -11.44 -4.43
CA ARG A 197 -11.67 -12.29 -5.36
C ARG A 197 -12.81 -13.02 -4.66
N GLU A 198 -12.53 -13.73 -3.55
CA GLU A 198 -13.57 -14.48 -2.82
C GLU A 198 -14.60 -13.55 -2.15
N MET A 199 -14.16 -12.40 -1.62
CA MET A 199 -15.05 -11.41 -1.01
C MET A 199 -15.97 -10.72 -2.04
N GLU A 200 -15.52 -10.55 -3.28
CA GLU A 200 -16.32 -10.02 -4.39
C GLU A 200 -17.36 -11.04 -4.88
N GLN A 201 -17.03 -12.34 -4.86
CA GLN A 201 -17.96 -13.41 -5.25
C GLN A 201 -19.03 -13.71 -4.18
N ARG A 202 -18.78 -13.34 -2.93
CA ARG A 202 -19.67 -13.65 -1.79
C ARG A 202 -20.03 -12.35 -1.05
N PRO A 203 -21.12 -11.67 -1.44
CA PRO A 203 -21.49 -10.36 -0.87
C PRO A 203 -21.71 -10.36 0.65
N ASP A 204 -22.15 -11.48 1.22
CA ASP A 204 -22.49 -11.59 2.65
C ASP A 204 -21.35 -12.18 3.50
N ALA A 205 -20.25 -12.60 2.87
CA ALA A 205 -19.11 -13.17 3.57
C ALA A 205 -18.39 -12.16 4.47
N GLU A 206 -17.88 -12.65 5.59
CA GLU A 206 -16.93 -11.96 6.44
C GLU A 206 -15.49 -12.38 6.15
N LEU A 207 -14.55 -11.48 6.39
CA LEU A 207 -13.11 -11.75 6.34
C LEU A 207 -12.56 -11.95 7.74
N VAL A 208 -11.87 -13.06 7.97
CA VAL A 208 -11.07 -13.30 9.18
C VAL A 208 -9.60 -13.35 8.80
N LEU A 209 -8.78 -12.54 9.45
CA LEU A 209 -7.32 -12.51 9.30
C LEU A 209 -6.67 -12.96 10.60
N TRP A 210 -5.73 -13.90 10.52
CA TRP A 210 -4.89 -14.25 11.67
C TRP A 210 -3.56 -13.52 11.56
N LEU A 211 -3.29 -12.63 12.51
CA LEU A 211 -2.03 -11.91 12.60
C LEU A 211 -1.09 -12.67 13.53
N LEU A 212 0.06 -13.08 12.99
CA LEU A 212 0.98 -14.01 13.64
C LEU A 212 2.34 -13.37 13.94
N GLY A 213 3.17 -14.16 14.63
CA GLY A 213 4.55 -13.81 14.92
C GLY A 213 4.68 -12.87 16.10
N ASN A 214 5.91 -12.51 16.42
CA ASN A 214 6.18 -11.59 17.50
C ASN A 214 5.89 -10.15 17.04
N SER A 215 5.40 -9.32 17.95
CA SER A 215 5.09 -7.92 17.68
C SER A 215 6.30 -7.11 17.19
N SER A 216 7.52 -7.52 17.57
CA SER A 216 8.77 -6.91 17.11
C SER A 216 9.03 -7.05 15.60
N ASP A 217 8.41 -8.04 14.96
CA ASP A 217 8.60 -8.35 13.53
C ASP A 217 7.52 -7.71 12.64
N TRP A 218 6.56 -7.02 13.25
CA TRP A 218 5.46 -6.36 12.56
C TRP A 218 5.92 -5.05 11.91
N ASP A 219 5.42 -4.83 10.70
CA ASP A 219 5.40 -3.54 10.02
C ASP A 219 4.00 -3.37 9.44
N LEU A 220 3.04 -3.07 10.31
CA LEU A 220 1.61 -3.07 9.99
C LEU A 220 1.27 -2.06 8.88
N ASN A 221 2.09 -1.03 8.68
CA ASN A 221 1.93 -0.07 7.59
C ASN A 221 2.30 -0.67 6.21
N ARG A 222 3.19 -1.66 6.19
CA ARG A 222 3.56 -2.42 4.99
C ARG A 222 2.83 -3.76 4.89
N TRP A 223 1.97 -4.07 5.85
CA TRP A 223 1.13 -5.24 5.82
C TRP A 223 0.09 -5.12 4.70
N THR A 224 0.21 -5.97 3.68
CA THR A 224 -0.65 -5.94 2.49
C THR A 224 -2.13 -6.16 2.82
N ALA A 225 -2.43 -6.91 3.90
CA ALA A 225 -3.79 -7.10 4.37
C ALA A 225 -4.48 -5.79 4.85
N LEU A 226 -3.71 -4.79 5.28
CA LEU A 226 -4.24 -3.48 5.68
C LEU A 226 -5.02 -2.82 4.54
N ARG A 227 -4.49 -2.87 3.31
CA ARG A 227 -5.14 -2.27 2.13
C ARG A 227 -6.45 -2.97 1.78
N ILE A 228 -6.47 -4.29 1.92
CA ILE A 228 -7.67 -5.12 1.72
C ILE A 228 -8.73 -4.73 2.75
N ALA A 229 -8.34 -4.69 4.02
CA ALA A 229 -9.23 -4.33 5.12
C ALA A 229 -9.82 -2.93 4.92
N GLN A 230 -9.02 -1.94 4.53
CA GLN A 230 -9.52 -0.58 4.22
C GLN A 230 -10.53 -0.58 3.06
N ARG A 231 -10.24 -1.28 1.96
CA ARG A 231 -11.12 -1.36 0.79
C ARG A 231 -12.45 -2.04 1.13
N LEU A 232 -12.41 -3.08 1.94
CA LEU A 232 -13.60 -3.82 2.39
C LEU A 232 -14.41 -3.03 3.42
N ALA A 233 -13.75 -2.34 4.35
CA ALA A 233 -14.38 -1.48 5.34
C ALA A 233 -15.13 -0.30 4.71
N ALA A 234 -14.59 0.30 3.65
CA ALA A 234 -15.26 1.35 2.88
C ALA A 234 -16.57 0.87 2.20
N ARG A 235 -16.77 -0.45 2.12
CA ARG A 235 -17.98 -1.12 1.62
C ARG A 235 -18.78 -1.78 2.74
N GLU A 236 -18.51 -1.40 3.99
CA GLU A 236 -19.19 -1.88 5.20
C GLU A 236 -19.11 -3.41 5.39
N ARG A 237 -18.06 -4.03 4.86
CA ARG A 237 -17.83 -5.48 5.00
C ARG A 237 -17.26 -5.80 6.38
N ARG A 238 -17.70 -6.92 6.96
CA ARG A 238 -17.23 -7.39 8.27
C ARG A 238 -15.82 -7.96 8.18
N ILE A 239 -14.93 -7.46 9.03
CA ILE A 239 -13.53 -7.87 9.09
C ILE A 239 -13.17 -8.13 10.55
N ARG A 240 -12.59 -9.29 10.82
CA ARG A 240 -12.04 -9.68 12.12
C ARG A 240 -10.55 -9.92 11.98
N ILE A 241 -9.77 -9.40 12.92
CA ILE A 241 -8.34 -9.69 13.06
C ILE A 241 -8.15 -10.40 14.38
N ILE A 242 -7.66 -11.64 14.31
CA ILE A 242 -7.49 -12.52 15.46
C ILE A 242 -6.00 -12.70 15.72
N LEU A 243 -5.59 -12.49 16.96
CA LEU A 243 -4.23 -12.66 17.44
C LEU A 243 -4.18 -13.67 18.58
N ASP A 244 -2.99 -14.20 18.86
CA ASP A 244 -2.77 -15.01 20.05
C ASP A 244 -2.87 -14.14 21.32
N GLU A 245 -3.58 -14.61 22.34
CA GLU A 245 -3.75 -13.90 23.62
C GLU A 245 -2.41 -13.58 24.29
N SER A 246 -1.41 -14.46 24.21
CA SER A 246 -0.08 -14.19 24.76
C SER A 246 0.57 -13.01 24.05
N THR A 247 0.45 -12.94 22.72
CA THR A 247 0.98 -11.83 21.94
C THR A 247 0.28 -10.52 22.29
N LEU A 248 -1.05 -10.53 22.44
CA LEU A 248 -1.81 -9.35 22.87
C LEU A 248 -1.40 -8.85 24.27
N ASN A 249 -1.11 -9.77 25.19
CA ASN A 249 -0.69 -9.44 26.55
C ASN A 249 0.74 -8.86 26.57
N ASP A 250 1.63 -9.40 25.74
CA ASP A 250 3.04 -9.01 25.65
C ASP A 250 3.27 -7.72 24.86
N LEU A 251 2.25 -7.18 24.18
CA LEU A 251 2.37 -5.88 23.50
C LEU A 251 2.69 -4.76 24.48
N ASP A 252 3.73 -3.99 24.16
CA ASP A 252 3.98 -2.72 24.81
C ASP A 252 2.93 -1.67 24.42
N LEU A 253 2.99 -0.49 25.04
CA LEU A 253 2.04 0.59 24.76
C LEU A 253 2.07 1.01 23.27
N ALA A 254 3.24 1.02 22.66
CA ALA A 254 3.39 1.41 21.26
C ALA A 254 2.73 0.40 20.31
N GLY A 255 2.92 -0.89 20.53
CA GLY A 255 2.29 -1.97 19.75
C GLY A 255 0.78 -2.04 19.96
N ARG A 256 0.29 -1.85 21.20
CA ARG A 256 -1.15 -1.73 21.50
C ARG A 256 -1.78 -0.59 20.70
N ILE A 257 -1.11 0.57 20.70
CA ILE A 257 -1.55 1.71 19.90
C ILE A 257 -1.54 1.43 18.41
N GLU A 258 -0.47 0.83 17.87
CA GLU A 258 -0.37 0.60 16.43
C GLU A 258 -1.49 -0.33 15.96
N LEU A 259 -1.72 -1.42 16.71
CA LEU A 259 -2.79 -2.38 16.43
C LEU A 259 -4.18 -1.75 16.60
N TYR A 260 -4.37 -0.93 17.63
CA TYR A 260 -5.64 -0.24 17.84
C TYR A 260 -5.92 0.83 16.79
N GLY A 261 -4.90 1.59 16.39
CA GLY A 261 -5.00 2.56 15.30
C GLY A 261 -5.34 1.89 13.97
N LEU A 262 -4.82 0.69 13.71
CA LEU A 262 -5.21 -0.14 12.58
C LEU A 262 -6.70 -0.51 12.65
N ALA A 263 -7.18 -0.93 13.82
CA ALA A 263 -8.59 -1.29 14.01
C ALA A 263 -9.54 -0.12 13.77
N ILE A 264 -9.20 1.08 14.25
CA ILE A 264 -9.98 2.30 13.95
C ILE A 264 -9.99 2.59 12.45
N LYS A 265 -8.81 2.59 11.80
CA LYS A 265 -8.67 2.95 10.38
C LYS A 265 -9.43 2.01 9.44
N THR A 266 -9.61 0.76 9.86
CA THR A 266 -10.25 -0.30 9.07
C THR A 266 -11.64 -0.66 9.58
N GLY A 267 -12.08 -0.12 10.72
CA GLY A 267 -13.30 -0.60 11.39
C GLY A 267 -13.29 -2.09 11.73
N CYS A 268 -12.13 -2.75 11.73
CA CYS A 268 -12.07 -4.19 12.00
C CYS A 268 -12.26 -4.50 13.48
N ILE A 269 -12.78 -5.68 13.75
CA ILE A 269 -12.95 -6.21 15.10
C ILE A 269 -11.64 -6.92 15.49
N LEU A 270 -11.02 -6.48 16.59
CA LEU A 270 -9.85 -7.16 17.16
C LEU A 270 -10.30 -8.23 18.15
N GLU A 271 -9.71 -9.42 18.04
CA GLU A 271 -9.98 -10.52 18.96
C GLU A 271 -8.70 -11.22 19.40
N GLY A 272 -8.69 -11.71 20.63
CA GLY A 272 -7.67 -12.60 21.16
C GLY A 272 -8.17 -14.04 21.16
N ALA A 273 -7.32 -14.98 20.76
CA ALA A 273 -7.57 -16.41 20.86
C ALA A 273 -6.46 -17.10 21.65
N PRO A 274 -6.76 -18.13 22.47
CA PRO A 274 -5.75 -18.89 23.22
C PRO A 274 -4.89 -19.78 22.30
N SER A 275 -5.35 -20.02 21.07
CA SER A 275 -4.57 -20.68 20.03
C SER A 275 -5.10 -20.31 18.65
N LEU A 276 -4.18 -20.27 17.69
CA LEU A 276 -4.49 -19.96 16.29
C LEU A 276 -4.57 -21.24 15.45
N PRO A 277 -5.42 -21.27 14.41
CA PRO A 277 -5.68 -22.48 13.64
C PRO A 277 -4.45 -23.00 12.87
N LEU A 278 -4.10 -24.25 13.14
CA LEU A 278 -3.02 -25.00 12.48
C LEU A 278 -3.59 -26.28 11.88
N VAL A 279 -3.44 -26.48 10.57
CA VAL A 279 -3.95 -27.65 9.84
C VAL A 279 -2.79 -28.41 9.23
N LYS A 280 -2.51 -29.63 9.73
CA LYS A 280 -1.39 -30.48 9.26
C LYS A 280 -0.07 -29.69 9.09
N ASN A 281 0.37 -28.98 10.13
CA ASN A 281 1.57 -28.13 10.15
C ASN A 281 1.54 -26.89 9.23
N HIS A 282 0.39 -26.54 8.66
CA HIS A 282 0.22 -25.30 7.91
C HIS A 282 -0.63 -24.34 8.72
N GLN A 283 -0.11 -23.13 8.87
CA GLN A 283 -0.76 -22.08 9.61
C GLN A 283 -1.81 -21.42 8.73
N VAL A 284 -3.04 -21.33 9.22
CA VAL A 284 -4.10 -20.62 8.50
C VAL A 284 -3.86 -19.12 8.64
N LEU A 285 -3.85 -18.42 7.51
CA LEU A 285 -3.53 -17.00 7.41
C LEU A 285 -4.79 -16.14 7.30
N ALA A 286 -5.76 -16.62 6.53
CA ALA A 286 -7.02 -15.92 6.27
C ALA A 286 -8.16 -16.90 6.00
N TRP A 287 -9.38 -16.43 6.22
CA TRP A 287 -10.62 -17.15 5.91
C TRP A 287 -11.69 -16.18 5.42
N VAL A 288 -12.45 -16.61 4.41
CA VAL A 288 -13.60 -15.90 3.87
C VAL A 288 -14.80 -16.85 3.89
N GLY A 289 -15.87 -16.45 4.56
CA GLY A 289 -17.05 -17.32 4.65
C GLY A 289 -18.25 -16.70 5.35
N GLU A 290 -19.29 -17.52 5.49
CA GLU A 290 -20.56 -17.16 6.08
C GLU A 290 -20.94 -18.19 7.14
N GLY A 291 -21.31 -17.71 8.33
CA GLY A 291 -21.57 -18.58 9.47
C GLY A 291 -20.31 -19.38 9.85
N ASP A 292 -20.37 -20.70 9.68
CA ASP A 292 -19.31 -21.60 10.13
C ASP A 292 -18.45 -22.18 8.99
N LYS A 293 -18.80 -21.93 7.73
CA LYS A 293 -18.17 -22.51 6.54
C LYS A 293 -17.61 -21.43 5.64
N GLY A 294 -16.44 -21.69 5.10
CA GLY A 294 -15.80 -20.78 4.16
C GLY A 294 -14.58 -21.40 3.51
N LEU A 295 -13.84 -20.55 2.81
CA LEU A 295 -12.57 -20.88 2.21
C LEU A 295 -11.45 -20.33 3.08
N ALA A 296 -10.47 -21.15 3.42
CA ALA A 296 -9.26 -20.72 4.11
C ALA A 296 -8.03 -20.78 3.20
N TRP A 297 -7.04 -19.95 3.53
CA TRP A 297 -5.69 -20.02 2.98
C TRP A 297 -4.70 -20.34 4.09
N ALA A 298 -3.77 -21.24 3.81
CA ALA A 298 -2.75 -21.65 4.77
C ALA A 298 -1.39 -21.82 4.12
N HIS A 299 -0.36 -21.66 4.94
CA HIS A 299 1.03 -21.69 4.52
C HIS A 299 1.88 -22.45 5.53
N ARG A 300 2.92 -23.16 5.06
CA ARG A 300 3.81 -23.94 5.93
C ARG A 300 4.82 -23.07 6.67
N ASP A 301 5.38 -22.08 5.97
CA ASP A 301 6.25 -21.09 6.60
C ASP A 301 5.45 -20.16 7.50
N LYS A 302 5.83 -20.10 8.78
CA LYS A 302 5.21 -19.26 9.80
C LYS A 302 5.42 -17.77 9.54
N THR A 303 6.49 -17.40 8.83
CA THR A 303 6.78 -15.98 8.52
C THR A 303 5.71 -15.38 7.60
N ALA A 304 4.99 -16.20 6.83
CA ALA A 304 3.94 -15.76 5.92
C ALA A 304 2.73 -15.12 6.60
N GLY A 305 2.53 -15.32 7.91
CA GLY A 305 1.46 -14.65 8.66
C GLY A 305 1.92 -13.46 9.50
N ILE A 306 3.19 -13.06 9.40
CA ILE A 306 3.70 -11.85 10.06
C ILE A 306 3.13 -10.62 9.34
N GLY A 307 2.63 -9.65 10.11
CA GLY A 307 2.04 -8.42 9.59
C GLY A 307 3.06 -7.46 9.00
N ASN A 308 3.65 -7.78 7.86
CA ASN A 308 4.62 -6.94 7.15
C ASN A 308 4.52 -7.15 5.62
N ALA A 309 5.51 -6.68 4.86
CA ALA A 309 5.53 -6.75 3.39
C ALA A 309 5.61 -8.18 2.81
N SER A 310 6.01 -9.17 3.62
CA SER A 310 6.13 -10.59 3.21
C SER A 310 4.88 -11.43 3.54
N TRP A 311 3.81 -10.80 4.00
CA TRP A 311 2.57 -11.48 4.34
C TRP A 311 1.96 -12.19 3.12
N GLY A 312 1.55 -13.44 3.32
CA GLY A 312 1.07 -14.34 2.26
C GLY A 312 2.14 -15.30 1.72
N GLY A 313 3.42 -15.09 2.03
CA GLY A 313 4.53 -15.98 1.66
C GLY A 313 5.62 -15.28 0.83
N SER A 314 6.74 -16.00 0.61
CA SER A 314 7.93 -15.51 -0.11
C SER A 314 8.36 -16.44 -1.26
N GLY A 315 7.41 -17.14 -1.89
CA GLY A 315 7.63 -17.99 -3.06
C GLY A 315 8.32 -19.34 -2.81
N LYS A 316 8.86 -19.61 -1.62
CA LYS A 316 9.58 -20.86 -1.30
C LYS A 316 8.69 -22.06 -0.99
N GLU A 317 7.50 -21.81 -0.45
CA GLU A 317 6.50 -22.81 -0.09
C GLU A 317 5.17 -22.43 -0.74
N LEU A 318 4.31 -23.41 -1.00
CA LEU A 318 3.04 -23.15 -1.67
C LEU A 318 2.00 -22.62 -0.67
N LEU A 319 1.37 -21.51 -1.03
CA LEU A 319 0.11 -21.10 -0.44
C LEU A 319 -0.98 -22.07 -0.92
N VAL A 320 -1.72 -22.67 0.00
CA VAL A 320 -2.81 -23.60 -0.32
C VAL A 320 -4.14 -23.07 0.20
N ARG A 321 -5.21 -23.39 -0.52
CA ARG A 321 -6.58 -23.02 -0.17
C ARG A 321 -7.53 -24.20 -0.19
N GLY A 322 -8.59 -24.13 0.58
CA GLY A 322 -9.64 -25.15 0.58
C GLY A 322 -10.76 -24.86 1.57
N ASP A 323 -11.78 -25.71 1.54
CA ASP A 323 -12.92 -25.59 2.44
C ASP A 323 -12.47 -25.75 3.89
N PHE A 324 -12.87 -24.80 4.72
CA PHE A 324 -12.52 -24.77 6.13
C PHE A 324 -13.72 -24.33 6.97
N LYS A 325 -13.96 -25.10 8.03
CA LYS A 325 -14.94 -24.74 9.04
C LYS A 325 -14.24 -23.99 10.16
N ILE A 326 -14.68 -22.77 10.43
CA ILE A 326 -14.09 -21.95 11.50
C ILE A 326 -14.53 -22.40 12.91
N VAL A 327 -15.48 -23.34 13.00
CA VAL A 327 -15.96 -23.93 14.26
C VAL A 327 -14.79 -24.44 15.10
N GLY A 328 -14.62 -23.89 16.30
CA GLY A 328 -13.59 -24.29 17.25
C GLY A 328 -12.50 -23.24 17.46
N VAL A 329 -12.40 -22.21 16.61
CA VAL A 329 -11.59 -21.03 16.90
C VAL A 329 -12.32 -20.22 17.98
N ARG A 330 -11.93 -20.44 19.23
CA ARG A 330 -12.41 -19.64 20.36
C ARG A 330 -11.64 -18.33 20.36
N SER A 331 -12.36 -17.23 20.31
CA SER A 331 -11.77 -15.91 20.40
C SER A 331 -12.67 -15.00 21.24
N GLN A 332 -12.07 -13.96 21.82
CA GLN A 332 -12.74 -12.97 22.63
C GLN A 332 -12.47 -11.58 22.07
N LEU A 333 -13.50 -10.75 22.07
CA LEU A 333 -13.39 -9.36 21.66
C LEU A 333 -12.36 -8.63 22.55
N VAL A 334 -11.40 -7.97 21.90
CA VAL A 334 -10.47 -7.08 22.59
C VAL A 334 -11.22 -5.79 22.92
N ASP A 335 -11.41 -5.53 24.21
CA ASP A 335 -12.00 -4.28 24.70
C ASP A 335 -11.03 -3.12 24.47
N PRO A 336 -11.34 -2.15 23.58
CA PRO A 336 -10.50 -0.99 23.30
C PRO A 336 -10.02 -0.24 24.54
N THR A 337 -10.91 -0.09 25.53
CA THR A 337 -10.63 0.70 26.72
C THR A 337 -9.61 -0.02 27.59
N LYS A 338 -9.77 -1.32 27.80
CA LYS A 338 -8.79 -2.14 28.56
C LYS A 338 -7.50 -2.36 27.78
N PHE A 339 -7.57 -2.44 26.46
CA PHE A 339 -6.43 -2.76 25.62
C PHE A 339 -5.39 -1.64 25.58
N LEU A 340 -5.82 -0.39 25.62
CA LEU A 340 -4.95 0.80 25.65
C LEU A 340 -4.57 1.28 27.06
N MET A 341 -5.30 0.85 28.09
CA MET A 341 -5.11 1.29 29.47
C MET A 341 -4.17 0.34 30.22
N SER A 342 -3.03 0.85 30.70
CA SER A 342 -2.55 0.46 32.04
C SER A 342 -3.31 1.32 33.07
N PRO A 343 -3.77 0.76 34.21
CA PRO A 343 -5.15 0.93 34.64
C PRO A 343 -5.59 2.28 35.25
N GLU A 344 -4.74 3.31 35.40
CA GLU A 344 -5.15 4.52 36.17
C GLU A 344 -4.70 5.88 35.61
N ARG A 345 -3.89 5.94 34.55
CA ARG A 345 -3.21 7.20 34.13
C ARG A 345 -3.21 7.49 32.62
N THR A 346 -3.98 6.73 31.85
CA THR A 346 -4.11 6.93 30.39
C THR A 346 -5.44 7.58 30.03
N THR A 347 -5.43 8.51 29.07
CA THR A 347 -6.63 9.15 28.52
C THR A 347 -6.58 9.09 27.01
N LEU A 348 -7.63 8.53 26.39
CA LEU A 348 -7.81 8.54 24.94
C LEU A 348 -8.79 9.65 24.53
N ILE A 349 -8.40 10.46 23.55
CA ILE A 349 -9.17 11.60 23.05
C ILE A 349 -9.36 11.41 21.54
N TYR A 350 -10.62 11.29 21.10
CA TYR A 350 -10.95 11.24 19.67
C TYR A 350 -11.06 12.66 19.09
N VAL A 351 -10.41 12.88 17.96
CA VAL A 351 -10.33 14.18 17.28
C VAL A 351 -10.89 14.07 15.87
N THR A 352 -11.92 14.86 15.61
CA THR A 352 -12.48 15.21 14.31
C THR A 352 -12.27 16.71 14.10
N THR A 353 -13.29 17.53 14.32
CA THR A 353 -13.30 18.97 14.02
C THR A 353 -12.92 19.86 15.21
N GLN A 354 -12.57 19.29 16.37
CA GLN A 354 -12.34 20.07 17.60
C GLN A 354 -11.10 20.97 17.54
N LEU A 355 -10.21 20.77 16.55
CA LEU A 355 -9.00 21.58 16.33
C LEU A 355 -9.05 22.42 15.05
N ASP A 356 -10.25 22.56 14.48
CA ASP A 356 -10.48 23.40 13.30
C ASP A 356 -10.31 24.86 13.70
N GLY A 357 -9.57 25.63 12.92
CA GLY A 357 -9.27 27.01 13.29
C GLY A 357 -8.11 27.65 12.56
N ASP A 358 -7.79 28.86 12.97
CA ASP A 358 -6.59 29.56 12.53
C ASP A 358 -5.32 28.84 12.98
N ILE A 359 -4.34 28.74 12.08
CA ILE A 359 -3.05 28.10 12.38
C ILE A 359 -2.36 28.70 13.62
N GLU A 360 -2.48 30.01 13.85
CA GLU A 360 -1.89 30.70 15.01
C GLU A 360 -2.56 30.32 16.35
N ALA A 361 -3.80 29.81 16.31
CA ALA A 361 -4.54 29.35 17.49
C ALA A 361 -4.39 27.84 17.74
N PHE A 362 -3.87 27.08 16.77
CA PHE A 362 -3.83 25.61 16.78
C PHE A 362 -3.18 25.05 18.04
N GLY A 363 -2.02 25.57 18.44
CA GLY A 363 -1.31 25.09 19.64
C GLY A 363 -2.11 25.29 20.93
N ALA A 364 -2.77 26.44 21.08
CA ALA A 364 -3.58 26.72 22.26
C ALA A 364 -4.85 25.85 22.29
N ALA A 365 -5.49 25.64 21.13
CA ALA A 365 -6.63 24.75 20.99
C ALA A 365 -6.26 23.29 21.30
N PHE A 366 -5.10 22.83 20.80
CA PHE A 366 -4.55 21.50 21.08
C PHE A 366 -4.40 21.27 22.60
N TRP A 367 -3.70 22.16 23.29
CA TRP A 367 -3.48 22.00 24.72
C TRP A 367 -4.74 22.21 25.56
N SER A 368 -5.67 23.06 25.13
CA SER A 368 -6.98 23.18 25.78
C SER A 368 -7.78 21.88 25.70
N LEU A 369 -7.82 21.26 24.51
CA LEU A 369 -8.46 19.96 24.31
C LEU A 369 -7.81 18.87 25.16
N VAL A 370 -6.48 18.79 25.15
CA VAL A 370 -5.72 17.80 25.93
C VAL A 370 -5.92 18.01 27.44
N ALA A 371 -5.76 19.24 27.93
CA ALA A 371 -5.92 19.58 29.36
C ALA A 371 -7.33 19.33 29.88
N LYS A 372 -8.36 19.57 29.05
CA LYS A 372 -9.76 19.33 29.39
C LYS A 372 -10.05 17.85 29.60
N ASN A 373 -9.44 16.98 28.81
CA ASN A 373 -9.75 15.55 28.82
C ASN A 373 -8.75 14.73 29.67
N ALA A 374 -7.48 15.14 29.77
CA ALA A 374 -6.43 14.43 30.49
C ALA A 374 -6.02 15.16 31.78
N PRO A 375 -6.42 14.68 32.98
CA PRO A 375 -6.13 15.34 34.26
C PRO A 375 -4.63 15.54 34.54
N SER A 376 -3.77 14.65 34.01
CA SER A 376 -2.31 14.76 34.14
C SER A 376 -1.75 16.03 33.51
N ILE A 377 -2.30 16.48 32.39
CA ILE A 377 -1.95 17.76 31.75
C ILE A 377 -2.76 18.90 32.36
N GLY A 378 -4.06 18.71 32.63
CA GLY A 378 -4.94 19.76 33.14
C GLY A 378 -4.48 20.36 34.48
N ARG A 379 -4.03 19.51 35.42
CA ARG A 379 -3.47 19.98 36.70
C ARG A 379 -2.22 20.83 36.52
N ARG A 380 -1.30 20.40 35.64
CA ARG A 380 -0.04 21.10 35.36
C ARG A 380 -0.26 22.41 34.62
N ALA A 381 -1.23 22.46 33.71
CA ALA A 381 -1.65 23.68 33.04
C ALA A 381 -2.23 24.70 34.03
N SER A 382 -3.01 24.24 35.01
CA SER A 382 -3.64 25.12 36.01
C SER A 382 -2.68 25.59 37.10
N ALA A 383 -1.80 24.70 37.57
CA ALA A 383 -0.79 25.01 38.59
C ALA A 383 0.46 25.71 38.03
N THR A 384 0.55 25.89 36.71
CA THR A 384 1.74 26.40 36.02
C THR A 384 3.01 25.60 36.40
N THR A 385 2.89 24.26 36.46
CA THR A 385 4.01 23.38 36.79
C THR A 385 5.11 23.52 35.72
N ALA A 386 6.34 23.83 36.14
CA ALA A 386 7.44 24.06 35.21
C ALA A 386 7.78 22.81 34.40
N LEU A 387 7.91 22.99 33.08
CA LEU A 387 8.31 21.96 32.12
C LEU A 387 9.83 22.01 31.92
N ARG A 388 10.54 20.95 32.33
CA ARG A 388 12.00 20.84 32.19
C ARG A 388 12.41 20.56 30.76
N SER A 389 11.73 19.61 30.11
CA SER A 389 12.03 19.27 28.72
C SER A 389 10.81 18.79 27.95
N ILE A 390 10.84 18.99 26.64
CA ILE A 390 9.87 18.48 25.69
C ILE A 390 10.59 17.79 24.54
N GLY A 391 10.25 16.52 24.31
CA GLY A 391 10.80 15.71 23.24
C GLY A 391 9.72 15.32 22.24
N TYR A 392 9.85 15.69 20.97
CA TYR A 392 9.00 15.16 19.90
C TYR A 392 9.79 14.16 19.05
N SER A 393 9.20 12.99 18.79
CA SER A 393 9.76 11.95 17.91
C SER A 393 8.77 11.63 16.80
N ASP A 394 9.19 11.80 15.54
CA ASP A 394 8.39 11.47 14.36
C ASP A 394 9.31 11.15 13.17
N ARG A 395 9.28 9.89 12.71
CA ARG A 395 10.12 9.43 11.59
C ARG A 395 9.71 9.99 10.22
N TYR A 396 8.57 10.68 10.12
CA TYR A 396 7.96 11.16 8.87
C TYR A 396 7.78 12.69 8.82
N LEU A 397 8.54 13.46 9.60
CA LEU A 397 8.44 14.93 9.59
C LEU A 397 9.11 15.55 8.34
N ASN A 398 8.47 15.40 7.17
CA ASN A 398 9.04 15.67 5.84
C ASN A 398 8.38 16.81 5.06
N SER A 399 7.30 17.42 5.55
CA SER A 399 6.60 18.53 4.89
C SER A 399 6.52 19.78 5.77
N PRO A 400 6.47 20.99 5.17
CA PRO A 400 6.37 22.24 5.92
C PRO A 400 5.16 22.34 6.86
N LEU A 401 4.00 21.80 6.45
CA LEU A 401 2.76 21.92 7.23
C LEU A 401 2.83 21.26 8.62
N PRO A 402 3.17 19.96 8.77
CA PRO A 402 3.39 19.35 10.07
C PRO A 402 4.42 20.08 10.94
N VAL A 403 5.46 20.65 10.32
CA VAL A 403 6.48 21.45 11.03
C VAL A 403 5.87 22.72 11.61
N ARG A 404 5.02 23.43 10.85
CA ARG A 404 4.32 24.61 11.34
C ARG A 404 3.36 24.25 12.48
N LEU A 405 2.56 23.18 12.35
CA LEU A 405 1.64 22.73 13.39
C LEU A 405 2.38 22.33 14.68
N LEU A 406 3.47 21.56 14.54
CA LEU A 406 4.33 21.18 15.66
C LEU A 406 4.88 22.42 16.38
N ARG A 407 5.34 23.44 15.64
CA ARG A 407 5.80 24.71 16.23
C ARG A 407 4.72 25.37 17.11
N GLU A 408 3.49 25.44 16.62
CA GLU A 408 2.37 26.01 17.40
C GLU A 408 2.14 25.21 18.68
N VAL A 409 2.17 23.88 18.61
CA VAL A 409 2.04 23.01 19.80
C VAL A 409 3.20 23.19 20.78
N LEU A 410 4.45 23.16 20.31
CA LEU A 410 5.62 23.26 21.19
C LEU A 410 5.67 24.62 21.90
N THR A 411 5.43 25.72 21.19
CA THR A 411 5.50 27.08 21.76
C THR A 411 4.38 27.39 22.76
N LYS A 412 3.32 26.58 22.79
CA LYS A 412 2.16 26.73 23.69
C LYS A 412 2.05 25.61 24.74
N ALA A 413 3.09 24.77 24.89
CA ALA A 413 3.08 23.67 25.83
C ALA A 413 2.84 24.14 27.29
N PRO A 414 1.93 23.50 28.05
CA PRO A 414 1.68 23.87 29.44
C PRO A 414 2.95 23.79 30.27
N GLY A 415 3.29 24.88 30.97
CA GLY A 415 4.49 24.95 31.80
C GLY A 415 5.78 25.28 31.05
N ILE A 416 5.73 25.54 29.74
CA ILE A 416 6.92 25.93 28.98
C ILE A 416 7.44 27.30 29.42
N ASP A 417 8.76 27.40 29.56
CA ASP A 417 9.43 28.63 29.94
C ASP A 417 10.78 28.82 29.22
N ALA A 418 11.55 29.80 29.67
CA ALA A 418 12.87 30.12 29.13
C ALA A 418 13.95 29.09 29.49
N ALA A 419 13.70 28.18 30.44
CA ALA A 419 14.61 27.11 30.85
C ALA A 419 14.28 25.76 30.19
N THR A 420 13.06 25.57 29.66
CA THR A 420 12.65 24.31 29.00
C THR A 420 13.57 23.94 27.83
N ILE A 421 14.07 22.71 27.83
CA ILE A 421 14.87 22.13 26.74
C ILE A 421 13.94 21.49 25.70
N VAL A 422 14.18 21.72 24.41
CA VAL A 422 13.36 21.17 23.32
C VAL A 422 14.19 20.22 22.47
N ARG A 423 13.73 18.97 22.32
CA ARG A 423 14.38 17.95 21.49
C ARG A 423 13.44 17.50 20.39
N LEU A 424 13.92 17.52 19.15
CA LEU A 424 13.20 16.98 17.99
C LEU A 424 13.98 15.80 17.42
N THR A 425 13.37 14.62 17.35
CA THR A 425 13.94 13.43 16.72
C THR A 425 13.16 13.09 15.45
N THR A 426 13.86 12.98 14.32
CA THR A 426 13.25 12.60 13.03
C THR A 426 14.13 11.64 12.22
N GLY A 427 13.52 10.99 11.23
CA GLY A 427 14.23 10.12 10.30
C GLY A 427 15.15 10.90 9.37
N ASP A 428 16.33 10.36 9.10
CA ASP A 428 17.35 10.91 8.19
C ASP A 428 17.02 10.78 6.69
N ALA A 429 15.76 10.54 6.33
CA ALA A 429 15.35 10.38 4.94
C ALA A 429 13.96 10.98 4.66
N VAL A 430 13.90 11.83 3.63
CA VAL A 430 12.66 12.24 2.96
C VAL A 430 12.03 11.08 2.16
N SER A 431 10.79 11.26 1.69
CA SER A 431 10.12 10.30 0.81
C SER A 431 10.83 10.24 -0.55
N GLY A 432 11.09 9.03 -1.06
CA GLY A 432 11.78 8.80 -2.35
C GLY A 432 10.88 8.93 -3.58
N ILE A 433 9.62 9.34 -3.42
CA ILE A 433 8.66 9.38 -4.52
C ILE A 433 8.89 10.65 -5.36
N LEU A 434 9.41 10.46 -6.57
CA LEU A 434 9.57 11.51 -7.58
C LEU A 434 8.21 11.88 -8.21
N HIS A 435 7.33 12.52 -7.45
CA HIS A 435 6.23 13.27 -8.06
C HIS A 435 6.71 14.64 -8.57
N SER A 436 5.88 15.32 -9.36
CA SER A 436 6.06 16.70 -9.84
C SER A 436 6.63 17.67 -8.78
N SER A 437 7.26 18.77 -9.20
CA SER A 437 7.95 19.72 -8.30
C SER A 437 7.05 20.16 -7.14
N PRO A 438 7.51 20.08 -5.87
CA PRO A 438 6.69 20.44 -4.72
C PRO A 438 6.41 21.94 -4.74
N THR A 439 5.16 22.33 -4.46
CA THR A 439 4.72 23.73 -4.53
C THR A 439 3.70 24.11 -3.45
N LEU A 440 3.26 23.16 -2.61
CA LEU A 440 2.27 23.38 -1.55
C LEU A 440 2.85 23.01 -0.18
N LEU A 441 2.36 23.64 0.89
CA LEU A 441 2.81 23.36 2.28
C LEU A 441 2.71 21.88 2.69
N LYS A 442 1.78 21.12 2.07
CA LYS A 442 1.60 19.68 2.33
C LYS A 442 2.55 18.77 1.56
N HIS A 443 3.32 19.31 0.60
CA HIS A 443 4.29 18.51 -0.16
C HIS A 443 5.59 18.34 0.63
N ASP A 444 6.22 17.19 0.45
CA ASP A 444 7.49 16.90 1.11
C ASP A 444 8.66 17.67 0.48
N TRP A 445 9.66 18.00 1.30
CA TRP A 445 10.97 18.39 0.77
C TRP A 445 11.60 17.22 0.00
N ARG A 446 12.29 17.54 -1.10
CA ARG A 446 13.02 16.55 -1.90
C ARG A 446 14.43 16.26 -1.40
N LEU A 447 15.02 17.21 -0.68
CA LEU A 447 16.39 17.13 -0.20
C LEU A 447 16.41 17.21 1.32
N ASN A 448 17.05 16.22 1.95
CA ASN A 448 17.27 16.20 3.41
C ASN A 448 17.94 17.50 3.88
N ALA A 449 18.92 18.01 3.15
CA ALA A 449 19.63 19.23 3.51
C ALA A 449 18.69 20.45 3.62
N HIS A 450 17.72 20.60 2.72
CA HIS A 450 16.76 21.71 2.77
C HIS A 450 15.81 21.57 3.95
N ARG A 451 15.25 20.36 4.14
CA ARG A 451 14.39 20.05 5.28
C ARG A 451 15.11 20.32 6.60
N ASP A 452 16.32 19.80 6.75
CA ASP A 452 17.07 19.81 8.01
C ASP A 452 17.45 21.25 8.41
N VAL A 453 17.80 22.11 7.45
CA VAL A 453 18.03 23.54 7.70
C VAL A 453 16.74 24.19 8.21
N VAL A 454 15.60 23.98 7.53
CA VAL A 454 14.34 24.58 7.97
C VAL A 454 13.91 24.07 9.34
N LEU A 455 14.03 22.76 9.62
CA LEU A 455 13.76 22.19 10.94
C LEU A 455 14.66 22.82 12.00
N GLN A 456 15.97 22.89 11.74
CA GLN A 456 16.89 23.47 12.71
C GLN A 456 16.55 24.92 13.02
N ASP A 457 16.39 25.74 11.97
CA ASP A 457 16.28 27.18 12.09
C ASP A 457 14.90 27.63 12.57
N VAL A 458 13.81 26.95 12.18
CA VAL A 458 12.45 27.33 12.61
C VAL A 458 12.27 27.16 14.12
N PHE A 459 12.78 26.07 14.70
CA PHE A 459 12.68 25.82 16.13
C PHE A 459 13.77 26.56 16.90
N ALA A 460 14.98 26.71 16.37
CA ALA A 460 16.00 27.57 16.98
C ALA A 460 15.55 29.04 17.05
N ALA A 461 14.72 29.51 16.10
CA ALA A 461 14.17 30.87 16.14
C ALA A 461 13.18 31.12 17.30
N ASP A 462 12.59 30.06 17.89
CA ASP A 462 11.70 30.18 19.06
C ASP A 462 12.41 29.76 20.36
N PHE A 463 13.37 28.84 20.32
CA PHE A 463 13.98 28.24 21.50
C PHE A 463 15.49 28.53 21.69
N GLY A 464 16.16 29.05 20.67
CA GLY A 464 17.59 29.36 20.71
C GLY A 464 18.47 28.14 20.98
N SER A 465 19.48 28.28 21.84
CA SER A 465 20.42 27.22 22.22
C SER A 465 19.79 26.05 22.99
N ARG A 466 18.51 26.15 23.38
CA ARG A 466 17.77 25.09 24.08
C ARG A 466 17.18 24.05 23.14
N PHE A 467 17.21 24.31 21.84
CA PHE A 467 16.70 23.38 20.84
C PHE A 467 17.80 22.45 20.33
N CYS A 468 17.46 21.16 20.21
CA CYS A 468 18.33 20.14 19.66
C CYS A 468 17.57 19.31 18.63
N LEU A 469 18.07 19.29 17.39
CA LEU A 469 17.62 18.39 16.33
C LEU A 469 18.48 17.12 16.32
N ILE A 470 17.82 15.96 16.44
CA ILE A 470 18.41 14.64 16.41
C ILE A 470 17.91 13.93 15.15
N LYS A 471 18.84 13.44 14.33
CA LYS A 471 18.53 12.69 13.11
C LYS A 471 19.06 11.29 13.26
N ARG A 472 18.25 10.29 12.94
CA ARG A 472 18.65 8.88 12.97
C ARG A 472 18.14 8.15 11.74
N PRO A 473 18.78 7.03 11.35
CA PRO A 473 18.21 6.10 10.39
C PRO A 473 16.76 5.77 10.72
N LYS A 474 15.87 5.72 9.71
CA LYS A 474 14.41 5.50 9.90
C LYS A 474 14.07 4.31 10.81
N HIS A 475 14.85 3.24 10.78
CA HIS A 475 14.65 2.03 11.60
C HIS A 475 15.06 2.21 13.07
N GLN A 476 15.79 3.28 13.41
CA GLN A 476 16.22 3.62 14.78
C GLN A 476 15.35 4.71 15.42
N VAL A 477 14.34 5.21 14.71
CA VAL A 477 13.34 6.15 15.22
C VAL A 477 12.06 5.37 15.47
N THR A 478 11.48 5.55 16.66
CA THR A 478 10.23 4.87 17.05
C THR A 478 9.11 5.18 16.04
N HIS A 479 8.26 4.20 15.76
CA HIS A 479 7.11 4.37 14.87
C HIS A 479 6.07 5.34 15.45
N GLY A 480 5.90 5.34 16.77
CA GLY A 480 4.96 6.20 17.48
C GLY A 480 5.35 7.67 17.43
N ARG A 481 4.42 8.53 16.96
CA ARG A 481 4.60 9.99 16.89
C ARG A 481 4.33 10.58 18.26
N THR A 482 5.39 10.69 19.04
CA THR A 482 5.32 10.84 20.49
C THR A 482 5.85 12.19 20.91
N LEU A 483 5.12 12.87 21.78
CA LEU A 483 5.50 14.07 22.47
C LEU A 483 5.66 13.75 23.96
N ARG A 484 6.90 13.72 24.45
CA ARG A 484 7.24 13.43 25.84
C ARG A 484 7.53 14.72 26.60
N LEU A 485 6.79 14.97 27.66
CA LEU A 485 6.83 16.18 28.49
C LEU A 485 7.41 15.81 29.85
N GLU A 486 8.60 16.29 30.17
CA GLU A 486 9.23 16.10 31.48
C GLU A 486 8.98 17.32 32.35
N TYR A 487 8.07 17.21 33.30
CA TYR A 487 7.81 18.23 34.31
C TYR A 487 8.72 18.05 35.53
N VAL A 488 8.72 19.04 36.42
CA VAL A 488 9.42 18.93 37.70
C VAL A 488 8.88 17.82 38.61
N ASP A 489 7.62 17.40 38.41
CA ASP A 489 6.88 16.48 39.27
C ASP A 489 6.54 15.14 38.60
N GLY A 490 6.95 14.91 37.36
CA GLY A 490 6.67 13.67 36.63
C GLY A 490 6.79 13.82 35.12
N VAL A 491 6.53 12.74 34.39
CA VAL A 491 6.61 12.72 32.94
C VAL A 491 5.26 12.35 32.34
N VAL A 492 4.87 13.04 31.26
CA VAL A 492 3.66 12.73 30.50
C VAL A 492 4.03 12.53 29.04
N SER A 493 3.62 11.39 28.48
CA SER A 493 3.76 11.06 27.07
C SER A 493 2.43 11.24 26.35
N VAL A 494 2.44 12.04 25.28
CA VAL A 494 1.30 12.28 24.39
C VAL A 494 1.62 11.63 23.04
N LEU A 495 0.81 10.67 22.64
CA LEU A 495 0.96 9.94 21.40
C LEU A 495 -0.13 10.33 20.40
N LEU A 496 0.29 10.55 19.16
CA LEU A 496 -0.56 11.00 18.06
C LEU A 496 -0.66 9.89 17.01
N ASP A 497 -1.88 9.52 16.60
CA ASP A 497 -2.09 8.49 15.56
C ASP A 497 -1.29 8.79 14.28
N GLN A 498 -1.46 10.00 13.76
CA GLN A 498 -0.88 10.46 12.48
C GLN A 498 0.04 11.66 12.66
N GLY A 499 0.42 11.97 13.91
CA GLY A 499 1.17 13.17 14.24
C GLY A 499 0.43 14.40 13.76
N PHE A 500 1.19 15.37 13.26
CA PHE A 500 0.63 16.58 12.68
C PHE A 500 0.30 16.48 11.18
N GLY A 501 0.40 15.27 10.59
CA GLY A 501 0.04 15.02 9.19
C GLY A 501 -1.46 14.84 8.94
N TYR A 502 -2.27 14.71 10.00
CA TYR A 502 -3.73 14.56 9.89
C TYR A 502 -4.44 15.80 9.37
N TRP A 503 -3.91 16.98 9.69
CA TRP A 503 -4.52 18.26 9.38
C TRP A 503 -4.05 18.81 8.04
N VAL A 504 -4.94 19.49 7.33
CA VAL A 504 -4.69 20.14 6.05
C VAL A 504 -5.15 21.60 6.09
N PRO A 505 -4.60 22.47 5.23
CA PRO A 505 -5.17 23.79 5.03
C PRO A 505 -6.48 23.66 4.24
N GLN A 506 -7.52 24.40 4.63
CA GLN A 506 -8.82 24.41 3.95
C GLN A 506 -8.74 24.79 2.45
N ARG A 507 -7.67 25.50 2.08
CA ARG A 507 -7.36 25.84 0.68
C ARG A 507 -5.88 25.58 0.38
N PRO A 508 -5.50 25.25 -0.87
CA PRO A 508 -4.09 25.06 -1.22
C PRO A 508 -3.24 26.29 -0.89
N ILE A 509 -2.24 26.11 -0.03
CA ILE A 509 -1.28 27.16 0.33
C ILE A 509 0.04 26.89 -0.38
N ARG A 510 0.48 27.84 -1.20
CA ARG A 510 1.77 27.77 -1.90
C ARG A 510 2.93 27.89 -0.93
N PHE A 511 3.98 27.13 -1.18
CA PHE A 511 5.25 27.20 -0.47
C PHE A 511 6.39 27.10 -1.47
N ASP A 512 7.35 28.02 -1.39
CA ASP A 512 8.50 28.05 -2.29
C ASP A 512 9.63 27.17 -1.74
N PHE A 513 9.75 25.96 -2.26
CA PHE A 513 10.81 25.00 -1.90
C PHE A 513 12.19 25.36 -2.48
N SER A 514 12.24 26.35 -3.39
CA SER A 514 13.47 26.85 -4.00
C SER A 514 14.07 28.06 -3.28
N ALA A 515 13.29 28.71 -2.41
CA ALA A 515 13.76 29.81 -1.58
C ALA A 515 14.87 29.36 -0.62
N GLY A 516 15.74 30.29 -0.21
CA GLY A 516 16.77 30.01 0.79
C GLY A 516 16.18 29.62 2.14
N GLY A 517 16.93 28.88 2.97
CA GLY A 517 16.45 28.38 4.27
C GLY A 517 15.87 29.47 5.18
N VAL A 518 16.50 30.64 5.23
CA VAL A 518 16.03 31.81 6.00
C VAL A 518 14.66 32.30 5.52
N ASP A 519 14.44 32.37 4.20
CA ASP A 519 13.16 32.78 3.63
C ASP A 519 12.08 31.73 3.87
N GLN A 520 12.40 30.44 3.69
CA GLN A 520 11.49 29.34 4.01
C GLN A 520 11.04 29.39 5.48
N VAL A 521 11.97 29.62 6.42
CA VAL A 521 11.67 29.76 7.86
C VAL A 521 10.78 30.97 8.13
N ARG A 522 11.12 32.13 7.55
CA ARG A 522 10.33 33.36 7.69
C ARG A 522 8.90 33.15 7.19
N ASP A 523 8.76 32.58 6.00
CA ASP A 523 7.47 32.38 5.35
C ASP A 523 6.65 31.34 6.11
N LEU A 524 7.28 30.25 6.56
CA LEU A 524 6.63 29.22 7.37
C LEU A 524 6.10 29.78 8.69
N ARG A 525 6.82 30.72 9.34
CA ARG A 525 6.37 31.36 10.60
C ARG A 525 5.27 32.40 10.40
N ARG A 526 5.19 33.03 9.23
CA ARG A 526 4.27 34.15 8.95
C ARG A 526 3.01 33.76 8.19
N VAL A 527 3.04 32.64 7.47
CA VAL A 527 1.90 32.19 6.68
C VAL A 527 0.68 31.95 7.59
N ARG A 528 -0.49 32.41 7.12
CA ARG A 528 -1.77 32.31 7.83
C ARG A 528 -2.77 31.56 6.99
N PHE A 529 -3.45 30.61 7.60
CA PHE A 529 -4.47 29.78 6.96
C PHE A 529 -5.34 29.11 8.02
N PHE A 530 -6.51 28.67 7.58
CA PHE A 530 -7.41 27.85 8.37
C PHE A 530 -7.05 26.36 8.21
N VAL A 531 -7.10 25.63 9.31
CA VAL A 531 -6.73 24.22 9.43
C VAL A 531 -7.99 23.38 9.64
N GLU A 532 -8.08 22.23 8.97
CA GLU A 532 -9.17 21.26 9.10
C GLU A 532 -8.64 19.82 8.93
N PRO A 533 -9.43 18.77 9.18
CA PRO A 533 -9.03 17.38 9.00
C PRO A 533 -8.84 17.03 7.51
N GLY A 534 -7.78 16.29 7.17
CA GLY A 534 -7.53 15.85 5.79
C GLY A 534 -8.34 14.64 5.33
N GLN A 535 -9.10 14.01 6.22
CA GLN A 535 -9.91 12.82 5.95
C GLN A 535 -11.13 12.77 6.88
N SER A 536 -12.15 12.01 6.49
CA SER A 536 -13.41 11.88 7.24
C SER A 536 -13.29 11.07 8.53
N ASN A 537 -12.30 10.18 8.62
CA ASN A 537 -12.10 9.32 9.79
C ASN A 537 -11.50 10.12 10.94
N ALA A 538 -11.96 9.87 12.16
CA ALA A 538 -11.41 10.48 13.37
C ALA A 538 -9.94 10.08 13.57
N SER A 539 -9.12 11.05 13.98
CA SER A 539 -7.80 10.80 14.58
C SER A 539 -7.96 10.60 16.09
N TRP A 540 -6.90 10.20 16.77
CA TRP A 540 -6.90 10.09 18.22
C TRP A 540 -5.58 10.56 18.83
N ILE A 541 -5.67 11.01 20.08
CA ILE A 541 -4.57 11.43 20.93
C ILE A 541 -4.62 10.56 22.19
N CYS A 542 -3.53 9.89 22.53
CA CYS A 542 -3.40 9.13 23.76
C CYS A 542 -2.45 9.87 24.70
N VAL A 543 -2.89 10.14 25.94
CA VAL A 543 -2.09 10.83 26.96
C VAL A 543 -1.83 9.84 28.08
N ASN A 544 -0.57 9.63 28.43
CA ASN A 544 -0.15 8.70 29.47
C ASN A 544 0.80 9.39 30.46
N GLU A 545 0.48 9.36 31.76
CA GLU A 545 1.40 9.82 32.81
C GLU A 545 2.31 8.66 33.25
N GLU A 546 3.62 8.80 32.99
CA GLU A 546 4.64 7.82 33.35
C GLU A 546 4.79 7.76 34.88
N SER A 547 5.07 6.57 35.40
CA SER A 547 5.24 6.28 36.83
C SER A 547 6.57 6.76 37.38
#